data_AF-A0A3P7JNR4-F1
#
_entry.id   AF-A0A3P7JNR4-F1
#
_cell.length_a   1.000
_cell.length_b   1.000
_cell.length_c   1.000
_cell.angle_alpha   90.00
_cell.angle_beta   90.00
_cell.angle_gamma   90.00
#
_symmetry.space_group_name_H-M   'P 1'
#
loop_
_entity.id
_entity.type
_entity.pdbx_description
1 polymer ?
#
loop_
_entity_poly.entity_id
_entity_poly.type
_entity_poly.pdbx_seq_one_letter_code
_entity_poly.pdbx_strand_id
1 'polypeptide(L)'
;TKSNPSQRILWSGVLLLVAVIFTLFTYQVLRDYFGFQTTTKLIVKQVGTMVGQNSTMLLPSLHVCPKNPDHLNYDVLFSDIDQRLENLTREMKQHMVLYFIAGNGFMNTEIYKWDIDYRNSVGRLVDLWMGPRTMMEMFRFVFDENGIQCEDVSWKSFWSFERVSHDYDYDLRL
;
A
#
# COMPACT_ATOMS: atom_id res chain seq x y z
N THR A 1 -69.42 14.88 -37.22
CA THR A 1 -69.04 16.14 -36.53
C THR A 1 -67.85 16.76 -37.26
N LYS A 2 -68.07 17.79 -38.08
CA LYS A 2 -66.98 18.49 -38.78
C LYS A 2 -66.16 19.27 -37.76
N SER A 3 -64.89 18.92 -37.60
CA SER A 3 -63.94 19.65 -36.75
C SER A 3 -63.76 21.07 -37.29
N ASN A 4 -64.01 22.08 -36.45
CA ASN A 4 -63.82 23.48 -36.81
C ASN A 4 -62.36 23.74 -37.22
N PRO A 5 -62.10 24.59 -38.24
CA PRO A 5 -60.75 24.83 -38.76
C PRO A 5 -59.78 25.36 -37.68
N SER A 6 -60.26 26.21 -36.78
CA SER A 6 -59.49 26.74 -35.65
C SER A 6 -59.06 25.65 -34.67
N GLN A 7 -59.92 24.65 -34.43
CA GLN A 7 -59.60 23.51 -33.57
C GLN A 7 -58.49 22.64 -34.19
N ARG A 8 -58.51 22.44 -35.51
CA ARG A 8 -57.47 21.67 -36.22
C ARG A 8 -56.11 22.36 -36.10
N ILE A 9 -56.06 23.68 -36.24
CA ILE A 9 -54.81 24.46 -36.12
C ILE A 9 -54.26 24.39 -34.70
N LEU A 10 -55.10 24.52 -33.67
CA LEU A 10 -54.68 24.37 -32.28
C LEU A 10 -54.10 22.98 -31.99
N TRP A 11 -54.79 21.92 -32.42
CA TRP A 11 -54.30 20.56 -32.22
C TRP A 11 -53.03 20.27 -33.03
N SER A 12 -52.91 20.79 -34.25
CA SER A 12 -51.66 20.69 -35.02
C SER A 12 -50.50 21.41 -34.34
N GLY A 13 -50.74 22.58 -33.73
CA GLY A 13 -49.72 23.30 -32.95
C GLY A 13 -49.28 22.53 -31.71
N VAL A 14 -50.24 21.96 -30.96
CA VAL A 14 -49.96 21.12 -29.79
C VAL A 14 -49.16 19.88 -30.17
N LEU A 15 -49.55 19.18 -31.25
CA LEU A 15 -48.83 17.99 -31.72
C LEU A 15 -47.39 18.33 -32.17
N LEU A 16 -47.21 19.47 -32.82
CA LEU A 16 -45.88 19.92 -33.24
C LEU A 16 -45.01 20.28 -32.04
N LEU A 17 -45.56 20.97 -31.04
CA LEU A 17 -44.85 21.31 -29.81
C LEU A 17 -44.43 20.04 -29.04
N VAL A 18 -45.33 19.06 -28.93
CA VAL A 18 -45.01 17.76 -28.29
C VAL A 18 -43.93 17.02 -29.07
N ALA A 19 -43.98 17.01 -30.40
CA ALA A 19 -42.95 16.37 -31.23
C ALA A 19 -41.57 17.02 -31.05
N VAL A 20 -41.51 18.34 -30.94
CA VAL A 20 -40.25 19.08 -30.68
C VAL A 20 -39.70 18.73 -29.30
N ILE A 21 -40.53 18.75 -28.25
CA ILE A 21 -40.11 18.41 -26.89
C ILE A 21 -39.59 16.96 -26.82
N PHE A 22 -40.31 16.03 -27.44
CA PHE A 22 -39.92 14.62 -27.49
C PHE A 22 -38.55 14.42 -28.17
N THR A 23 -38.31 15.14 -29.27
CA THR A 23 -37.04 15.06 -30.00
C THR A 23 -35.89 15.61 -29.17
N LEU A 24 -36.09 16.75 -28.48
CA LEU A 24 -35.08 17.33 -27.59
C LEU A 24 -34.72 16.41 -26.41
N PHE A 25 -35.74 15.82 -25.78
CA PHE A 25 -35.54 14.88 -24.68
C PHE A 25 -34.78 13.63 -25.14
N THR A 26 -35.19 13.05 -26.27
CA THR A 26 -34.53 11.86 -26.86
C THR A 26 -33.08 12.17 -27.21
N TYR A 27 -32.80 13.36 -27.76
CA TYR A 27 -31.44 13.79 -28.06
C TYR A 27 -30.56 13.88 -26.81
N GLN A 28 -31.08 14.43 -25.70
CA GLN A 28 -30.35 14.51 -24.43
C GLN A 28 -30.03 13.12 -23.88
N VAL A 29 -31.02 12.22 -23.83
CA VAL A 29 -30.82 10.85 -23.33
C VAL A 29 -29.80 10.09 -24.17
N LEU A 30 -29.87 10.21 -25.51
CA LEU A 30 -28.88 9.58 -26.39
C LEU A 30 -27.47 10.13 -26.17
N ARG A 31 -27.34 11.45 -26.01
CA ARG A 31 -26.04 12.09 -25.72
C ARG A 31 -25.44 11.55 -24.43
N ASP A 32 -26.25 11.42 -23.38
CA ASP A 32 -25.79 10.94 -22.09
C ASP A 32 -25.47 9.42 -22.14
N TYR A 33 -26.25 8.64 -22.89
CA TYR A 33 -25.97 7.23 -23.14
C TYR A 33 -24.63 7.00 -23.86
N PHE A 34 -24.31 7.82 -24.87
CA PHE A 34 -23.01 7.75 -25.55
C PHE A 34 -21.86 8.29 -24.69
N GLY A 35 -22.12 9.26 -23.81
CA GLY A 35 -21.12 9.82 -22.90
C GLY A 35 -20.75 8.89 -21.73
N PHE A 36 -21.70 8.08 -21.26
CA PHE A 36 -21.54 7.18 -20.12
C PHE A 36 -21.84 5.73 -20.50
N GLN A 37 -21.04 5.16 -21.42
CA GLN A 37 -21.23 3.79 -21.94
C GLN A 37 -21.04 2.67 -20.89
N THR A 38 -20.49 3.00 -19.72
CA THR A 38 -20.20 2.02 -18.68
C THR A 38 -20.90 2.41 -17.38
N THR A 39 -22.00 1.72 -17.10
CA THR A 39 -22.61 1.74 -15.76
C THR A 39 -22.06 0.57 -14.99
N THR A 40 -21.17 0.83 -14.05
CA THR A 40 -20.63 -0.20 -13.15
C THR A 40 -21.69 -0.57 -12.13
N LYS A 41 -22.34 -1.73 -12.32
CA LYS A 41 -23.24 -2.30 -11.32
C LYS A 41 -22.41 -2.96 -10.22
N LEU A 42 -22.15 -2.25 -9.13
CA LEU A 42 -21.54 -2.82 -7.93
C LEU A 42 -22.57 -3.68 -7.20
N ILE A 43 -22.39 -5.00 -7.23
CA ILE A 43 -23.16 -5.94 -6.41
C ILE A 43 -22.25 -6.38 -5.28
N VAL A 44 -22.42 -5.80 -4.09
CA VAL A 44 -21.77 -6.28 -2.88
C VAL A 44 -22.53 -7.52 -2.40
N LYS A 45 -21.99 -8.70 -2.70
CA LYS A 45 -22.46 -9.94 -2.08
C LYS A 45 -21.78 -10.06 -0.71
N GLN A 46 -22.57 -9.98 0.36
CA GLN A 46 -22.09 -10.32 1.69
C GLN A 46 -21.83 -11.83 1.71
N VAL A 47 -20.56 -12.22 1.62
CA VAL A 47 -20.14 -13.60 1.90
C VAL A 47 -20.12 -13.71 3.42
N GLY A 48 -21.29 -14.02 3.98
CA GLY A 48 -21.44 -14.33 5.39
C GLY A 48 -20.63 -15.57 5.70
N THR A 49 -19.60 -15.40 6.54
CA THR A 49 -18.86 -16.45 7.24
C THR A 49 -18.21 -17.53 6.37
N MET A 50 -16.89 -17.45 6.26
CA MET A 50 -16.02 -18.59 5.94
C MET A 50 -16.07 -19.63 7.06
N VAL A 51 -17.18 -20.37 7.21
CA VAL A 51 -17.21 -21.73 7.77
C VAL A 51 -18.51 -22.37 7.27
N GLY A 52 -18.41 -23.35 6.36
CA GLY A 52 -19.48 -24.36 6.23
C GLY A 52 -20.39 -24.33 4.99
N GLN A 53 -20.12 -23.54 3.95
CA GLN A 53 -20.91 -23.65 2.71
C GLN A 53 -20.01 -23.77 1.48
N ASN A 54 -20.34 -24.77 0.65
CA ASN A 54 -19.67 -25.37 -0.51
C ASN A 54 -19.40 -24.37 -1.67
N SER A 55 -18.70 -23.29 -1.35
CA SER A 55 -18.24 -22.23 -2.26
C SER A 55 -16.99 -21.64 -1.61
N THR A 56 -15.91 -22.42 -1.60
CA THR A 56 -14.63 -22.00 -1.03
C THR A 56 -14.07 -20.85 -1.86
N MET A 57 -14.20 -19.62 -1.39
CA MET A 57 -13.30 -18.55 -1.80
C MET A 57 -11.92 -18.91 -1.25
N LEU A 58 -10.94 -19.02 -2.14
CA LEU A 58 -9.54 -19.17 -1.75
C LEU A 58 -9.19 -17.96 -0.87
N LEU A 59 -8.69 -18.21 0.34
CA LEU A 59 -8.12 -17.13 1.12
C LEU A 59 -6.99 -16.50 0.29
N PRO A 60 -6.95 -15.17 0.14
CA PRO A 60 -5.81 -14.53 -0.47
C PRO A 60 -4.58 -14.87 0.35
N SER A 61 -3.42 -15.01 -0.32
CA SER A 61 -2.17 -15.19 0.39
C SER A 61 -1.91 -13.95 1.25
N LEU A 62 -2.00 -14.14 2.56
CA LEU A 62 -1.73 -13.10 3.54
C LEU A 62 -0.23 -13.10 3.80
N HIS A 63 0.48 -12.13 3.23
CA HIS A 63 1.88 -11.89 3.50
C HIS A 63 2.00 -10.84 4.61
N VAL A 64 2.33 -11.27 5.81
CA VAL A 64 2.63 -10.37 6.94
C VAL A 64 4.13 -10.21 7.02
N CYS A 65 4.64 -9.07 6.52
CA CYS A 65 6.04 -8.71 6.69
C CYS A 65 6.19 -7.90 7.99
N PRO A 66 7.22 -8.19 8.82
CA PRO A 66 7.50 -7.38 9.99
C PRO A 66 7.71 -5.92 9.59
N LYS A 67 6.99 -5.01 10.27
CA LYS A 67 7.02 -3.57 10.01
C LYS A 67 8.39 -2.96 10.34
N ASN A 68 9.13 -3.58 11.24
CA ASN A 68 10.44 -3.11 11.64
C ASN A 68 11.56 -4.02 11.13
N PRO A 69 12.65 -3.46 10.60
CA PRO A 69 13.84 -4.19 10.16
C PRO A 69 14.74 -4.62 11.34
N ASP A 70 14.16 -4.92 12.51
CA ASP A 70 14.86 -5.10 13.79
C ASP A 70 15.69 -6.40 13.87
N HIS A 71 15.74 -7.18 12.79
CA HIS A 71 16.51 -8.40 12.70
C HIS A 71 17.26 -8.42 11.36
N LEU A 72 18.34 -7.66 11.34
CA LEU A 72 19.40 -7.79 10.35
C LEU A 72 20.56 -8.54 10.98
N ASN A 73 21.28 -9.31 10.18
CA ASN A 73 22.53 -9.92 10.60
C ASN A 73 23.64 -8.86 10.63
N TYR A 74 23.66 -8.08 11.73
CA TYR A 74 24.61 -6.99 11.92
C TYR A 74 26.07 -7.46 11.88
N ASP A 75 26.36 -8.71 12.24
CA ASP A 75 27.73 -9.23 12.23
C ASP A 75 28.29 -9.31 10.80
N VAL A 76 27.49 -9.81 9.85
CA VAL A 76 27.87 -9.86 8.44
C VAL A 76 27.94 -8.46 7.84
N LEU A 77 26.96 -7.61 8.14
CA LEU A 77 26.94 -6.23 7.64
C LEU A 77 28.14 -5.42 8.16
N PHE A 78 28.48 -5.54 9.44
CA PHE A 78 29.62 -4.84 10.02
C PHE A 78 30.94 -5.38 9.49
N SER A 79 31.03 -6.70 9.25
CA SER A 79 32.20 -7.28 8.60
C SER A 79 32.38 -6.77 7.17
N ASP A 80 31.31 -6.59 6.38
CA ASP A 80 31.40 -6.02 5.02
C ASP A 80 31.77 -4.52 5.07
N ILE A 81 31.29 -3.78 6.08
CA ILE A 81 31.71 -2.41 6.32
C ILE A 81 33.21 -2.36 6.63
N ASP A 82 33.70 -3.20 7.54
CA ASP A 82 35.12 -3.23 7.93
C ASP A 82 36.06 -3.57 6.77
N GLN A 83 35.63 -4.43 5.85
CA GLN A 83 36.41 -4.78 4.67
C GLN A 83 36.60 -3.61 3.70
N ARG A 84 35.69 -2.63 3.71
CA ARG A 84 35.71 -1.49 2.77
C ARG A 84 36.16 -0.20 3.43
N LEU A 85 35.85 -0.05 4.72
CA LEU A 85 36.09 1.14 5.52
C LEU A 85 36.82 0.70 6.78
N GLU A 86 38.13 0.92 6.80
CA GLU A 86 38.95 0.57 7.96
C GLU A 86 38.65 1.50 9.15
N ASN A 87 38.64 0.96 10.36
CA ASN A 87 38.62 1.68 11.64
C ASN A 87 37.39 2.55 11.94
N LEU A 88 36.18 2.08 11.62
CA LEU A 88 34.96 2.71 12.13
C LEU A 88 34.54 2.15 13.50
N THR A 89 34.03 3.02 14.36
CA THR A 89 33.43 2.60 15.65
C THR A 89 32.17 1.78 15.40
N ARG A 90 31.85 0.87 16.31
CA ARG A 90 30.62 0.05 16.22
C ARG A 90 29.35 0.90 16.11
N GLU A 91 29.31 2.02 16.84
CA GLU A 91 28.23 3.00 16.79
C GLU A 91 28.09 3.64 15.40
N MET A 92 29.21 4.01 14.77
CA MET A 92 29.17 4.57 13.41
C MET A 92 28.63 3.55 12.40
N LYS A 93 29.03 2.28 12.50
CA LYS A 93 28.50 1.21 11.64
C LYS A 93 26.99 1.02 11.82
N GLN A 94 26.51 1.08 13.07
CA GLN A 94 25.07 1.04 13.37
C GLN A 94 24.34 2.22 12.72
N HIS A 95 24.87 3.43 12.84
CA HIS A 95 24.26 4.61 12.23
C HIS A 95 24.29 4.57 10.70
N MET A 96 25.31 3.99 10.08
CA MET A 96 25.35 3.75 8.64
C MET A 96 24.26 2.77 8.19
N VAL A 97 24.13 1.63 8.87
CA VAL A 97 23.09 0.64 8.56
C VAL A 97 21.70 1.26 8.76
N LEU A 98 21.49 2.02 9.85
CA LEU A 98 20.24 2.71 10.12
C LEU A 98 19.92 3.76 9.03
N TYR A 99 20.91 4.55 8.61
CA TYR A 99 20.79 5.52 7.52
C TYR A 99 20.38 4.85 6.21
N PHE A 100 21.02 3.73 5.86
CA PHE A 100 20.66 2.96 4.68
C PHE A 100 19.21 2.45 4.75
N ILE A 101 18.80 1.90 5.90
CA ILE A 101 17.43 1.43 6.12
C ILE A 101 16.41 2.55 5.92
N ALA A 102 16.63 3.72 6.52
CA ALA A 102 15.73 4.86 6.37
C ALA A 102 15.67 5.37 4.93
N GLY A 103 16.81 5.38 4.23
CA GLY A 103 16.89 5.77 2.82
C GLY A 103 16.09 4.87 1.87
N ASN A 104 15.82 3.62 2.30
CA ASN A 104 15.00 2.65 1.55
C ASN A 104 13.51 2.66 1.97
N GLY A 105 13.06 3.65 2.74
CA GLY A 105 11.65 3.88 3.05
C GLY A 105 11.12 3.15 4.29
N PHE A 106 11.97 2.51 5.08
CA PHE A 106 11.58 1.95 6.36
C PHE A 106 11.32 3.07 7.38
N MET A 107 10.16 3.01 8.03
CA MET A 107 9.75 3.96 9.07
C MET A 107 10.37 3.59 10.43
N ASN A 108 10.33 4.52 11.39
CA ASN A 108 10.76 4.32 12.78
C ASN A 108 12.29 4.29 13.04
N THR A 109 13.10 4.83 12.13
CA THR A 109 14.56 4.93 12.30
C THR A 109 15.02 6.22 13.01
N GLU A 110 14.09 7.13 13.31
CA GLU A 110 14.31 8.43 13.98
C GLU A 110 15.42 9.34 13.41
N ILE A 111 15.90 9.08 12.19
CA ILE A 111 17.02 9.81 11.56
C ILE A 111 16.69 11.28 11.30
N TYR A 112 15.41 11.64 11.25
CA TYR A 112 14.97 13.04 11.15
C TYR A 112 15.39 13.88 12.38
N LYS A 113 15.70 13.25 13.52
CA LYS A 113 16.20 13.93 14.74
C LYS A 113 17.70 14.24 14.65
N TRP A 114 18.42 13.64 13.69
CA TRP A 114 19.85 13.87 13.53
C TRP A 114 20.11 15.23 12.91
N ASP A 115 21.23 15.83 13.29
CA ASP A 115 21.73 17.05 12.67
C ASP A 115 22.00 16.84 11.17
N ILE A 116 21.81 17.89 10.38
CA ILE A 116 21.94 17.83 8.91
C ILE A 116 23.37 17.48 8.51
N ASP A 117 24.37 18.08 9.16
CA ASP A 117 25.77 17.83 8.85
C ASP A 117 26.16 16.40 9.23
N TYR A 118 25.67 15.93 10.39
CA TYR A 118 25.84 14.54 10.80
C TYR A 118 25.24 13.57 9.78
N ARG A 119 23.99 13.80 9.40
CA ARG A 119 23.29 12.97 8.41
C ARG A 119 24.02 12.93 7.07
N ASN A 120 24.52 14.07 6.59
CA ASN A 120 25.31 14.15 5.36
C ASN A 120 26.64 13.39 5.48
N SER A 121 27.31 13.46 6.63
CA SER A 121 28.54 12.72 6.89
C SER A 121 28.33 11.20 6.86
N VAL A 122 27.25 10.72 7.49
CA VAL A 122 26.88 9.30 7.49
C VAL A 122 26.49 8.86 6.08
N GLY A 123 25.74 9.70 5.34
CA GLY A 123 25.37 9.42 3.96
C GLY A 123 26.59 9.18 3.06
N ARG A 124 27.63 10.02 3.18
CA ARG A 124 28.90 9.81 2.45
C ARG A 124 29.59 8.49 2.81
N LEU A 125 29.55 8.08 4.08
CA LEU A 125 30.11 6.81 4.50
C LEU A 125 29.32 5.63 3.92
N VAL A 126 27.99 5.75 3.83
CA VAL A 126 27.13 4.74 3.20
C VAL A 126 27.42 4.65 1.70
N ASP A 127 27.60 5.77 1.00
CA ASP A 127 27.98 5.77 -0.42
C ASP A 127 29.32 5.06 -0.65
N LEU A 128 30.31 5.30 0.22
CA LEU A 128 31.60 4.62 0.18
C LEU A 128 31.48 3.11 0.49
N TRP A 129 30.63 2.75 1.45
CA TRP A 129 30.34 1.36 1.79
C TRP A 129 29.67 0.62 0.63
N MET A 130 28.71 1.25 -0.05
CA MET A 130 28.10 0.69 -1.26
C MET A 130 29.15 0.46 -2.35
N GLY A 131 30.03 1.44 -2.55
CA GLY A 131 31.12 1.36 -3.51
C GLY A 131 30.59 1.19 -4.94
N PRO A 132 31.02 0.16 -5.69
CA PRO A 132 30.55 -0.07 -7.05
C PRO A 132 29.17 -0.76 -7.12
N ARG A 133 28.60 -1.20 -6.00
CA ARG A 133 27.30 -1.90 -5.96
C ARG A 133 26.18 -0.94 -6.33
N THR A 134 25.27 -1.39 -7.18
CA THR A 134 24.01 -0.69 -7.45
C THR A 134 23.12 -0.69 -6.20
N MET A 135 22.17 0.24 -6.14
CA MET A 135 21.21 0.27 -5.04
C MET A 135 20.41 -1.03 -4.91
N MET A 136 20.09 -1.70 -6.03
CA MET A 136 19.40 -2.99 -6.03
C MET A 136 20.26 -4.11 -5.45
N GLU A 137 21.54 -4.20 -5.84
CA GLU A 137 22.47 -5.19 -5.27
C GLU A 137 22.68 -4.96 -3.77
N MET A 138 22.77 -3.69 -3.36
CA MET A 138 22.90 -3.34 -1.95
C MET A 138 21.64 -3.69 -1.17
N PHE A 139 20.47 -3.41 -1.74
CA PHE A 139 19.19 -3.77 -1.14
C PHE A 139 19.09 -5.28 -0.95
N ARG A 140 19.41 -6.07 -1.98
CA ARG A 140 19.40 -7.54 -1.91
C ARG A 140 20.39 -8.05 -0.85
N PHE A 141 21.60 -7.50 -0.81
CA PHE A 141 22.61 -7.87 0.18
C PHE A 141 22.12 -7.58 1.61
N VAL A 142 21.57 -6.39 1.87
CA VAL A 142 21.16 -5.99 3.22
C VAL A 142 19.90 -6.71 3.67
N PHE A 143 18.87 -6.79 2.83
CA PHE A 143 17.55 -7.26 3.24
C PHE A 143 17.26 -8.71 2.86
N ASP A 144 17.60 -9.14 1.65
CA ASP A 144 17.23 -10.49 1.16
C ASP A 144 18.23 -11.55 1.64
N GLU A 145 19.53 -11.22 1.62
CA GLU A 145 20.61 -12.13 2.01
C GLU A 145 20.91 -12.07 3.52
N ASN A 146 20.70 -10.92 4.16
CA ASN A 146 21.09 -10.69 5.56
C ASN A 146 19.96 -10.13 6.46
N GLY A 147 18.72 -10.03 5.97
CA GLY A 147 17.54 -9.75 6.79
C GLY A 147 16.77 -11.01 7.19
N ILE A 148 15.73 -10.86 8.02
CA ILE A 148 14.77 -11.96 8.25
C ILE A 148 14.07 -12.27 6.94
N GLN A 149 14.16 -13.52 6.50
CA GLN A 149 13.33 -14.01 5.42
C GLN A 149 11.92 -14.31 5.94
N CYS A 150 10.89 -14.04 5.15
CA CYS A 150 9.50 -14.33 5.55
C CYS A 150 9.30 -15.83 5.91
N GLU A 151 10.18 -16.69 5.40
CA GLU A 151 10.24 -18.13 5.69
C GLU A 151 10.75 -18.44 7.11
N ASP A 152 11.60 -17.58 7.67
CA ASP A 152 12.10 -17.66 9.05
C ASP A 152 11.03 -17.21 10.06
N VAL A 153 10.12 -16.32 9.65
CA VAL A 153 8.89 -15.99 10.38
C VAL A 153 7.81 -17.05 10.12
N SER A 154 8.18 -18.32 10.26
CA SER A 154 7.19 -19.39 10.31
C SER A 154 6.30 -19.17 11.55
N TRP A 155 5.00 -19.39 11.38
CA TRP A 155 3.89 -19.39 12.35
C TRP A 155 4.20 -19.87 13.80
N LYS A 156 5.33 -20.52 14.06
CA LYS A 156 5.84 -20.82 15.40
C LYS A 156 6.21 -19.58 16.22
N SER A 157 6.71 -18.51 15.62
CA SER A 157 7.10 -17.28 16.33
C SER A 157 5.91 -16.37 16.66
N PHE A 158 4.83 -16.43 15.88
CA PHE A 158 3.57 -15.71 16.15
C PHE A 158 2.97 -16.10 17.53
N TRP A 159 2.95 -17.40 17.85
CA TRP A 159 2.49 -17.91 19.15
C TRP A 159 3.45 -17.65 20.33
N SER A 160 4.70 -17.23 20.05
CA SER A 160 5.64 -16.86 21.11
C SER A 160 5.49 -15.39 21.49
N PHE A 161 5.12 -14.52 20.56
CA PHE A 161 4.84 -13.11 20.83
C PHE A 161 3.51 -12.92 21.59
N GLU A 162 2.49 -13.71 21.24
CA GLU A 162 1.17 -13.65 21.90
C GLU A 162 1.20 -14.14 23.36
N ARG A 163 2.14 -15.03 23.70
CA ARG A 163 2.41 -15.40 25.11
C ARG A 163 3.09 -14.29 25.91
N VAL A 164 3.94 -13.48 25.28
CA VAL A 164 4.58 -12.33 25.98
C VAL A 164 3.57 -11.20 26.21
N SER A 165 2.60 -10.99 25.30
CA SER A 165 1.54 -10.01 25.52
C SER A 165 0.53 -10.39 26.61
N HIS A 166 0.41 -11.67 26.95
CA HIS A 166 -0.49 -12.12 28.02
C HIS A 166 0.11 -12.02 29.43
N ASP A 167 1.44 -11.88 29.56
CA ASP A 167 2.12 -11.72 30.87
C ASP A 167 2.18 -10.26 31.36
N TYR A 168 1.70 -9.29 30.56
CA TYR A 168 1.63 -7.87 30.93
C TYR A 168 0.20 -7.38 31.24
N ASP A 169 -0.73 -8.28 31.57
CA ASP A 169 -2.03 -7.87 32.14
C ASP A 169 -1.85 -7.64 33.64
N TYR A 170 -1.34 -6.46 33.99
CA TYR A 170 -1.36 -5.96 35.36
C TYR A 170 -2.81 -5.81 35.82
N ASP A 171 -3.17 -6.66 36.77
CA ASP A 171 -3.72 -6.26 38.06
C ASP A 171 -4.68 -5.05 38.02
N LEU A 172 -5.96 -5.35 37.80
CA LEU A 172 -7.05 -4.41 38.00
C LEU A 172 -8.25 -5.19 38.55
N ARG A 173 -8.48 -5.06 39.86
CA ARG A 173 -9.78 -4.64 40.41
C ARG A 173 -9.75 -4.39 41.92
N LEU A 174 -10.10 -3.14 42.24
CA LEU A 174 -10.90 -2.75 43.41
C LEU A 174 -12.05 -3.74 43.69
#